data_AF-A0A2V9IJN2-F1
#
_entry.id   AF-A0A2V9IJN2-F1
#
_cell.length_a   1.000
_cell.length_b   1.000
_cell.length_c   1.000
_cell.angle_alpha   90.00
_cell.angle_beta   90.00
_cell.angle_gamma   90.00
#
_symmetry.space_group_name_H-M   'P 1'
#
loop_
_entity.id
_entity.type
_entity.pdbx_description
1 polymer ?
#
loop_
_entity_poly.entity_id
_entity_poly.type
_entity_poly.pdbx_seq_one_letter_code
_entity_poly.pdbx_strand_id
1 'polypeptide(L)'
;FYTGCGEGAGPGARLPGFGSAYKKKIKELYPAGVSMGGYGEGLAFSSNYVEIDPGGLTDRLGIPQVRFHTNAEYPHAFAVLDEMYGQIEEILKAAGAEIFPYKKVKPYPLGSVTHEAGGCRMGDDPRASVLDKWNRCHDVKNIVVVDAGCFVTHPEKQITHTIMALSYRACDHLAEEFRLGNA
;
A
#
# COMPACT_ATOMS: atom_id res chain seq x y z
N PHE A 1 2.36 -12.78 -3.69
CA PHE A 1 1.55 -13.98 -3.91
C PHE A 1 0.79 -14.28 -2.63
N TYR A 2 -0.52 -14.06 -2.59
CA TYR A 2 -1.35 -14.61 -1.53
C TYR A 2 -1.72 -16.03 -1.94
N THR A 3 -1.19 -17.04 -1.24
CA THR A 3 -1.68 -18.42 -1.35
C THR A 3 -2.55 -18.68 -0.13
N GLY A 4 -3.83 -18.99 -0.33
CA GLY A 4 -4.75 -19.28 0.76
C GLY A 4 -5.86 -20.21 0.29
N CYS A 5 -6.29 -21.11 1.16
CA CYS A 5 -7.48 -21.93 0.96
C CYS A 5 -8.67 -21.16 1.54
N GLY A 6 -9.58 -20.69 0.69
CA GLY A 6 -10.81 -20.03 1.13
C GLY A 6 -11.92 -21.03 1.45
N GLU A 7 -12.80 -20.67 2.39
CA GLU A 7 -14.08 -21.34 2.58
C GLU A 7 -15.09 -20.90 1.49
N GLY A 8 -15.86 -21.85 0.94
CA GLY A 8 -16.90 -21.58 -0.06
C GLY A 8 -16.59 -22.13 -1.45
N ALA A 9 -17.43 -21.79 -2.43
CA ALA A 9 -17.37 -22.36 -3.78
C ALA A 9 -16.18 -21.88 -4.63
N GLY A 10 -15.28 -21.05 -4.07
CA GLY A 10 -14.12 -20.50 -4.77
C GLY A 10 -14.52 -19.79 -6.08
N PRO A 11 -13.85 -20.09 -7.21
CA PRO A 11 -14.22 -19.57 -8.53
C PRO A 11 -15.69 -19.84 -8.90
N GLY A 12 -16.27 -20.91 -8.36
CA GLY A 12 -17.63 -21.33 -8.62
C GLY A 12 -18.71 -20.38 -8.11
N ALA A 13 -18.42 -19.53 -7.13
CA ALA A 13 -19.39 -18.56 -6.57
C ALA A 13 -19.90 -17.55 -7.62
N ARG A 14 -19.16 -17.37 -8.72
CA ARG A 14 -19.50 -16.46 -9.82
C ARG A 14 -20.08 -17.18 -11.05
N LEU A 15 -20.23 -18.51 -10.99
CA LEU A 15 -20.81 -19.28 -12.09
C LEU A 15 -22.33 -19.27 -11.99
N PRO A 16 -23.05 -19.07 -13.11
CA PRO A 16 -24.49 -19.24 -13.13
C PRO A 16 -24.86 -20.72 -12.96
N GLY A 17 -25.96 -20.99 -12.27
CA GLY A 17 -26.55 -22.34 -12.18
C GLY A 17 -26.94 -22.76 -10.76
N PHE A 18 -27.53 -23.95 -10.66
CA PHE A 18 -27.91 -24.58 -9.39
C PHE A 18 -27.95 -26.12 -9.54
N GLY A 19 -28.14 -26.83 -8.43
CA GLY A 19 -28.31 -28.28 -8.44
C GLY A 19 -27.03 -29.10 -8.62
N SER A 20 -27.19 -30.36 -9.03
CA SER A 20 -26.10 -31.34 -9.12
C SER A 20 -25.04 -30.99 -10.17
N ALA A 21 -25.46 -30.48 -11.33
CA ALA A 21 -24.56 -30.05 -12.40
C ALA A 21 -23.65 -28.89 -11.95
N TYR A 22 -24.22 -27.89 -11.28
CA TYR A 22 -23.46 -26.78 -10.68
C TYR A 22 -22.45 -27.27 -9.65
N LYS A 23 -22.86 -28.13 -8.71
CA LYS A 23 -21.96 -28.73 -7.71
C LYS A 23 -20.81 -29.53 -8.35
N LYS A 24 -21.09 -30.27 -9.44
CA LYS A 24 -20.06 -31.00 -10.19
C LYS A 24 -19.04 -30.03 -10.79
N LYS A 25 -19.50 -28.98 -11.45
CA LYS A 25 -18.62 -27.96 -12.06
C LYS A 25 -17.76 -27.24 -11.03
N ILE A 26 -18.31 -26.91 -9.85
CA ILE A 26 -17.50 -26.35 -8.74
C ILE A 26 -16.36 -27.30 -8.36
N LYS A 27 -16.65 -28.59 -8.18
CA LYS A 27 -15.64 -29.59 -7.79
C LYS A 27 -14.56 -29.77 -8.84
N GLU A 28 -14.91 -29.72 -10.12
CA GLU A 28 -13.96 -29.76 -11.24
C GLU A 28 -13.00 -28.55 -11.23
N LEU A 29 -13.49 -27.37 -10.84
CA LEU A 29 -12.71 -26.13 -10.85
C LEU A 29 -11.97 -25.84 -9.54
N TYR A 30 -12.43 -26.40 -8.42
CA TYR A 30 -11.89 -26.14 -7.09
C TYR A 30 -10.36 -26.29 -6.99
N PRO A 31 -9.69 -27.31 -7.59
CA PRO A 31 -8.24 -27.43 -7.49
C PRO A 31 -7.46 -26.51 -8.47
N ALA A 32 -8.13 -25.85 -9.42
CA ALA A 32 -7.48 -25.18 -10.55
C ALA A 32 -7.64 -23.64 -10.55
N GLY A 33 -8.38 -23.09 -9.58
CA GLY A 33 -8.61 -21.64 -9.49
C GLY A 33 -7.35 -20.87 -9.13
N VAL A 34 -6.94 -19.93 -9.99
CA VAL A 34 -5.89 -18.95 -9.70
C VAL A 34 -6.46 -17.54 -9.80
N SER A 35 -6.08 -16.68 -8.86
CA SER A 35 -6.35 -15.24 -8.93
C SER A 35 -5.05 -14.47 -8.83
N MET A 36 -4.87 -13.48 -9.69
CA MET A 36 -3.78 -12.53 -9.59
C MET A 36 -4.33 -11.13 -9.42
N GLY A 37 -3.69 -10.37 -8.56
CA GLY A 37 -3.87 -8.94 -8.41
C GLY A 37 -2.49 -8.30 -8.32
N GLY A 38 -2.44 -6.99 -8.41
CA GLY A 38 -1.21 -6.27 -8.24
C GLY A 38 -1.45 -4.94 -7.54
N TYR A 39 -0.34 -4.28 -7.22
CA TYR A 39 -0.29 -2.93 -6.71
C TYR A 39 0.44 -2.07 -7.74
N GLY A 40 0.08 -0.80 -7.81
CA GLY A 40 0.76 0.20 -8.63
C GLY A 40 1.48 1.21 -7.75
N GLU A 41 2.39 1.97 -8.34
CA GLU A 41 3.08 3.06 -7.65
C GLU A 41 2.10 4.18 -7.28
N GLY A 42 2.22 4.70 -6.06
CA GLY A 42 1.53 5.91 -5.61
C GLY A 42 2.38 7.14 -5.86
N LEU A 43 1.97 8.03 -6.75
CA LEU A 43 2.70 9.27 -6.98
C LEU A 43 2.48 10.28 -5.85
N ALA A 44 3.56 10.97 -5.48
CA ALA A 44 3.52 12.05 -4.51
C ALA A 44 3.01 13.34 -5.16
N PHE A 45 1.96 13.93 -4.60
CA PHE A 45 1.42 15.22 -5.01
C PHE A 45 1.37 16.15 -3.80
N SER A 46 1.67 17.45 -3.99
CA SER A 46 1.54 18.44 -2.92
C SER A 46 0.09 18.64 -2.46
N SER A 47 -0.88 18.30 -3.30
CA SER A 47 -2.31 18.25 -2.96
C SER A 47 -2.68 17.06 -2.07
N ASN A 48 -1.78 16.08 -1.92
CA ASN A 48 -2.00 14.91 -1.09
C ASN A 48 -1.36 15.15 0.28
N TYR A 49 -2.18 15.45 1.28
CA TYR A 49 -1.70 15.71 2.64
C TYR A 49 -2.73 15.25 3.69
N VAL A 50 -2.26 15.18 4.93
CA VAL A 50 -3.10 14.97 6.10
C VAL A 50 -2.96 16.17 7.02
N GLU A 51 -4.06 16.57 7.64
CA GLU A 51 -4.05 17.63 8.64
C GLU A 51 -4.83 17.19 9.89
N ILE A 52 -4.49 17.78 11.04
CA ILE A 52 -5.35 17.67 12.22
C ILE A 52 -6.65 18.42 11.95
N ASP A 53 -7.78 17.85 12.37
CA ASP A 53 -9.09 18.47 12.25
C ASP A 53 -9.08 19.90 12.84
N PRO A 54 -9.23 20.96 12.02
CA PRO A 54 -9.17 22.34 12.50
C PRO A 54 -10.39 22.73 13.35
N GLY A 55 -11.45 21.92 13.35
CA GLY A 55 -12.61 22.08 14.21
C GLY A 55 -12.41 21.52 15.62
N GLY A 56 -11.24 20.93 15.91
CA GLY A 56 -10.92 20.35 17.20
C GLY A 56 -11.64 19.02 17.45
N LEU A 57 -12.06 18.32 16.40
CA LEU A 57 -12.66 16.99 16.55
C LEU A 57 -11.63 16.04 17.18
N THR A 58 -12.06 15.30 18.19
CA THR A 58 -11.25 14.29 18.86
C THR A 58 -11.93 12.93 18.79
N ASP A 59 -11.15 11.87 18.88
CA ASP A 59 -11.67 10.52 19.05
C ASP A 59 -12.16 10.28 20.49
N ARG A 60 -12.62 9.05 20.77
CA ARG A 60 -13.11 8.66 22.10
C ARG A 60 -12.05 8.72 23.21
N LEU A 61 -10.77 8.82 22.87
CA LEU A 61 -9.63 8.90 23.78
C LEU A 61 -9.10 10.35 23.90
N GLY A 62 -9.72 11.31 23.21
CA GLY A 62 -9.27 12.71 23.20
C GLY A 62 -8.13 12.98 22.23
N ILE A 63 -7.79 12.04 21.34
CA ILE A 63 -6.75 12.22 20.33
C ILE A 63 -7.34 13.05 19.18
N PRO A 64 -6.68 14.14 18.74
CA PRO A 64 -7.15 14.92 17.60
C PRO A 64 -7.32 14.07 16.35
N GLN A 65 -8.49 14.15 15.73
CA GLN A 65 -8.78 13.43 14.50
C GLN A 65 -7.99 14.01 13.33
N VAL A 66 -7.66 13.15 12.36
CA VAL A 66 -6.99 13.57 11.12
C VAL A 66 -7.99 13.67 9.97
N ARG A 67 -7.78 14.64 9.08
CA ARG A 67 -8.47 14.77 7.81
C ARG A 67 -7.51 14.40 6.68
N PHE A 68 -7.97 13.54 5.78
CA PHE A 68 -7.21 13.13 4.61
C PHE A 68 -7.62 13.95 3.40
N HIS A 69 -6.65 14.63 2.79
CA HIS A 69 -6.80 15.33 1.51
C HIS A 69 -6.00 14.53 0.49
N THR A 70 -6.66 13.64 -0.24
CA THR A 70 -5.99 12.79 -1.23
C THR A 70 -7.00 12.25 -2.23
N ASN A 71 -6.52 11.84 -3.40
CA ASN A 71 -7.32 11.24 -4.46
C ASN A 71 -6.57 10.06 -5.09
N ALA A 72 -7.19 8.88 -5.08
CA ALA A 72 -6.66 7.68 -5.71
C ALA A 72 -6.88 7.65 -7.23
N GLU A 73 -7.79 8.47 -7.76
CA GLU A 73 -8.20 8.48 -9.17
C GLU A 73 -7.49 9.64 -9.92
N TYR A 74 -6.34 9.34 -10.55
CA TYR A 74 -5.60 10.25 -11.42
C TYR A 74 -5.04 9.51 -12.65
N PRO A 75 -4.71 10.20 -13.77
CA PRO A 75 -4.42 9.55 -15.05
C PRO A 75 -3.38 8.43 -15.01
N HIS A 76 -2.29 8.63 -14.27
CA HIS A 76 -1.24 7.61 -14.12
C HIS A 76 -1.75 6.35 -13.40
N ALA A 77 -2.59 6.48 -12.37
CA ALA A 77 -3.16 5.33 -11.66
C ALA A 77 -4.01 4.45 -12.59
N PHE A 78 -4.79 5.05 -13.49
CA PHE A 78 -5.57 4.31 -14.48
C PHE A 78 -4.69 3.66 -15.55
N ALA A 79 -3.64 4.35 -16.02
CA ALA A 79 -2.70 3.80 -16.99
C ALA A 79 -1.96 2.56 -16.44
N VAL A 80 -1.47 2.65 -15.19
CA VAL A 80 -0.84 1.52 -14.50
C VAL A 80 -1.83 0.37 -14.31
N LEU A 81 -3.07 0.66 -13.93
CA LEU A 81 -4.11 -0.36 -13.79
C LEU A 81 -4.39 -1.09 -15.11
N ASP A 82 -4.52 -0.36 -16.21
CA ASP A 82 -4.76 -0.95 -17.53
C ASP A 82 -3.61 -1.84 -17.99
N GLU A 83 -2.36 -1.38 -17.82
CA GLU A 83 -1.16 -2.15 -18.12
C GLU A 83 -1.07 -3.41 -17.25
N MET A 84 -1.32 -3.29 -15.95
CA MET A 84 -1.30 -4.43 -15.02
C MET A 84 -2.30 -5.51 -15.42
N TYR A 85 -3.52 -5.13 -15.80
CA TYR A 85 -4.51 -6.11 -16.29
C TYR A 85 -4.01 -6.81 -17.56
N GLY A 86 -3.46 -6.06 -18.51
CA GLY A 86 -2.87 -6.62 -19.73
C GLY A 86 -1.77 -7.64 -19.44
N GLN A 87 -0.80 -7.28 -18.59
CA GLN A 87 0.30 -8.16 -18.22
C GLN A 87 -0.17 -9.41 -17.47
N ILE A 88 -1.13 -9.26 -16.54
CA ILE A 88 -1.73 -10.37 -15.82
C ILE A 88 -2.41 -11.36 -16.78
N GLU A 89 -3.14 -10.86 -17.77
CA GLU A 89 -3.76 -11.72 -18.80
C GLU A 89 -2.71 -12.49 -19.60
N GLU A 90 -1.67 -11.81 -20.07
CA GLU A 90 -0.61 -12.46 -20.87
C GLU A 90 0.11 -13.55 -20.08
N ILE A 91 0.40 -13.31 -18.80
CA ILE A 91 0.97 -14.31 -17.89
C ILE A 91 0.03 -15.51 -17.74
N LEU A 92 -1.26 -15.29 -17.52
CA LEU A 92 -2.24 -16.37 -17.35
C LEU A 92 -2.41 -17.19 -18.64
N LYS A 93 -2.50 -16.53 -19.80
CA LYS A 93 -2.59 -17.21 -21.11
C LYS A 93 -1.34 -18.05 -21.37
N ALA A 94 -0.15 -17.49 -21.12
CA ALA A 94 1.11 -18.21 -21.27
C ALA A 94 1.22 -19.42 -20.32
N ALA A 95 0.60 -19.35 -19.14
CA ALA A 95 0.49 -20.47 -18.20
C ALA A 95 -0.60 -21.50 -18.58
N GLY A 96 -1.33 -21.31 -19.68
CA GLY A 96 -2.40 -22.20 -20.13
C GLY A 96 -3.72 -22.05 -19.36
N ALA A 97 -3.90 -20.93 -18.64
CA ALA A 97 -5.12 -20.69 -17.88
C ALA A 97 -6.29 -20.23 -18.77
N GLU A 98 -7.48 -20.74 -18.49
CA GLU A 98 -8.73 -20.19 -19.01
C GLU A 98 -9.11 -18.93 -18.21
N ILE A 99 -9.23 -17.79 -18.89
CA ILE A 99 -9.61 -16.53 -18.24
C ILE A 99 -11.14 -16.47 -18.13
N PHE A 100 -11.64 -16.51 -16.89
CA PHE A 100 -13.05 -16.26 -16.62
C PHE A 100 -13.40 -14.78 -16.76
N PRO A 101 -14.67 -14.46 -17.09
CA PRO A 101 -15.13 -13.08 -17.16
C PRO A 101 -14.81 -12.31 -15.87
N TYR A 102 -14.15 -11.17 -16.03
CA TYR A 102 -13.82 -10.27 -14.94
C TYR A 102 -14.13 -8.82 -15.32
N LYS A 103 -14.17 -7.94 -14.33
CA LYS A 103 -14.30 -6.49 -14.55
C LYS A 103 -13.03 -5.83 -14.04
N LYS A 104 -12.49 -4.90 -14.83
CA LYS A 104 -11.48 -3.97 -14.32
C LYS A 104 -12.09 -3.16 -13.19
N VAL A 105 -11.46 -3.18 -12.03
CA VAL A 105 -11.89 -2.35 -10.90
C VAL A 105 -11.27 -0.96 -11.03
N LYS A 106 -11.89 0.03 -10.39
CA LYS A 106 -11.24 1.32 -10.16
C LYS A 106 -10.09 1.16 -9.15
N PRO A 107 -9.19 2.15 -9.03
CA PRO A 107 -8.26 2.21 -7.90
C PRO A 107 -8.98 1.93 -6.57
N TYR A 108 -8.32 1.19 -5.68
CA TYR A 108 -8.90 0.84 -4.39
C TYR A 108 -9.33 2.10 -3.62
N PRO A 109 -10.41 2.02 -2.81
CA PRO A 109 -10.74 3.10 -1.90
C PRO A 109 -9.54 3.41 -1.00
N LEU A 110 -9.35 4.69 -0.70
CA LEU A 110 -8.30 5.17 0.19
C LEU A 110 -8.32 4.40 1.52
N GLY A 111 -7.15 4.03 2.02
CA GLY A 111 -7.00 3.26 3.26
C GLY A 111 -7.18 1.75 3.14
N SER A 112 -7.68 1.24 2.01
CA SER A 112 -7.97 -0.21 1.87
C SER A 112 -6.71 -1.09 1.80
N VAL A 113 -5.55 -0.50 1.49
CA VAL A 113 -4.29 -1.21 1.28
C VAL A 113 -3.34 -1.10 2.48
N THR A 114 -3.68 -0.27 3.49
CA THR A 114 -2.90 -0.11 4.73
C THR A 114 -1.40 0.18 4.51
N HIS A 115 -1.12 1.00 3.50
CA HIS A 115 0.22 1.35 3.03
C HIS A 115 0.40 2.89 3.00
N GLU A 116 -0.08 3.59 4.01
CA GLU A 116 0.06 5.04 4.12
C GLU A 116 1.54 5.42 4.36
N ALA A 117 2.07 6.35 3.58
CA ALA A 117 3.49 6.72 3.61
C ALA A 117 3.70 8.20 3.27
N GLY A 118 4.88 8.73 3.62
CA GLY A 118 5.34 10.06 3.20
C GLY A 118 4.81 11.25 4.00
N GLY A 119 4.06 11.02 5.09
CA GLY A 119 3.55 12.10 5.96
C GLY A 119 4.63 12.95 6.64
N CYS A 120 5.83 12.39 6.83
CA CYS A 120 6.99 13.06 7.41
C CYS A 120 8.23 12.80 6.54
N ARG A 121 8.14 13.05 5.23
CA ARG A 121 9.17 12.65 4.26
C ARG A 121 10.59 13.14 4.63
N MET A 122 11.57 12.31 4.29
CA MET A 122 12.99 12.70 4.30
C MET A 122 13.32 13.71 3.18
N GLY A 123 14.35 14.52 3.40
CA GLY A 123 14.93 15.41 2.39
C GLY A 123 16.09 16.23 2.94
N ASP A 124 16.84 16.86 2.03
CA ASP A 124 17.99 17.71 2.39
C ASP A 124 17.59 19.15 2.74
N ASP A 125 16.43 19.61 2.24
CA ASP A 125 15.91 20.95 2.52
C ASP A 125 14.88 20.92 3.68
N PRO A 126 15.17 21.55 4.84
CA PRO A 126 14.25 21.60 5.97
C PRO A 126 12.97 22.41 5.68
N ARG A 127 12.92 23.19 4.60
CA ARG A 127 11.69 23.90 4.17
C ARG A 127 10.76 23.01 3.35
N ALA A 128 11.26 21.89 2.84
CA ALA A 128 10.53 20.99 1.96
C ALA A 128 10.48 19.55 2.50
N SER A 129 10.99 19.27 3.69
CA SER A 129 11.00 17.94 4.31
C SER A 129 10.96 18.06 5.83
N VAL A 130 10.42 17.04 6.50
CA VAL A 130 10.34 17.00 7.97
C VAL A 130 11.62 16.40 8.56
N LEU A 131 12.18 15.41 7.86
CA LEU A 131 13.32 14.65 8.33
C LEU A 131 14.53 14.85 7.42
N ASP A 132 15.72 14.77 7.99
CA ASP A 132 16.96 14.62 7.23
C ASP A 132 17.11 13.20 6.66
N LYS A 133 18.20 12.97 5.93
CA LYS A 133 18.51 11.66 5.34
C LYS A 133 18.66 10.52 6.33
N TRP A 134 18.74 10.78 7.64
CA TRP A 134 18.90 9.79 8.71
C TRP A 134 17.62 9.61 9.54
N ASN A 135 16.47 10.01 8.99
CA ASN A 135 15.17 9.96 9.68
C ASN A 135 15.07 10.87 10.90
N ARG A 136 15.99 11.82 11.08
CA ARG A 136 16.00 12.75 12.20
C ARG A 136 15.27 14.03 11.85
N CYS A 137 14.44 14.53 12.76
CA CYS A 137 13.70 15.77 12.55
C CYS A 137 14.65 16.95 12.36
N HIS A 138 14.37 17.79 11.37
CA HIS A 138 15.18 18.99 11.11
C HIS A 138 15.10 19.97 12.28
N ASP A 139 13.90 20.16 12.84
CA ASP A 139 13.61 21.13 13.90
C ASP A 139 14.08 20.66 15.28
N VAL A 140 14.10 19.35 15.54
CA VAL A 140 14.39 18.77 16.85
C VAL A 140 15.35 17.59 16.73
N LYS A 141 16.62 17.81 17.10
CA LYS A 141 17.73 16.86 16.82
C LYS A 141 17.67 15.53 17.60
N ASN A 142 16.90 15.44 18.67
CA ASN A 142 16.72 14.20 19.42
C ASN A 142 15.44 13.43 19.06
N ILE A 143 14.75 13.81 17.97
CA ILE A 143 13.56 13.10 17.47
C ILE A 143 13.91 12.39 16.15
N VAL A 144 13.59 11.10 16.09
CA VAL A 144 13.65 10.28 14.87
C VAL A 144 12.29 9.67 14.56
N VAL A 145 11.98 9.52 13.27
CA VAL A 145 10.73 8.91 12.79
C VAL A 145 11.05 7.71 11.92
N VAL A 146 10.68 6.52 12.38
CA VAL A 146 11.16 5.23 11.84
C VAL A 146 10.04 4.36 11.28
N ASP A 147 8.96 4.97 10.79
CA ASP A 147 7.84 4.31 10.12
C ASP A 147 7.80 4.65 8.61
N ALA A 148 6.69 4.35 7.93
CA ALA A 148 6.49 4.69 6.52
C ALA A 148 6.38 6.21 6.25
N GLY A 149 6.18 7.03 7.28
CA GLY A 149 6.09 8.48 7.16
C GLY A 149 7.34 9.09 6.55
N CYS A 150 8.51 8.50 6.77
CA CYS A 150 9.79 8.98 6.25
C CYS A 150 9.98 8.81 4.73
N PHE A 151 9.11 8.04 4.06
CA PHE A 151 9.31 7.67 2.66
C PHE A 151 9.16 8.88 1.74
N VAL A 152 9.99 8.93 0.69
CA VAL A 152 9.94 9.99 -0.34
C VAL A 152 9.17 9.51 -1.57
N THR A 153 9.12 8.19 -1.79
CA THR A 153 8.41 7.53 -2.88
C THR A 153 7.58 6.37 -2.34
N HIS A 154 6.51 6.02 -3.03
CA HIS A 154 5.61 4.94 -2.62
C HIS A 154 5.62 3.79 -3.63
N PRO A 155 6.39 2.72 -3.38
CA PRO A 155 6.57 1.65 -4.36
C PRO A 155 5.31 0.80 -4.52
N GLU A 156 5.27 0.03 -5.60
CA GLU A 156 4.27 -0.99 -5.91
C GLU A 156 4.40 -2.28 -5.06
N LYS A 157 5.28 -2.26 -4.04
CA LYS A 157 5.65 -3.41 -3.20
C LYS A 157 5.20 -3.20 -1.76
N GLN A 158 5.20 -4.29 -1.00
CA GLN A 158 5.03 -4.20 0.46
C GLN A 158 6.19 -3.44 1.09
N ILE A 159 5.87 -2.47 1.94
CA ILE A 159 6.84 -1.50 2.45
C ILE A 159 7.44 -1.85 3.81
N THR A 160 6.92 -2.85 4.52
CA THR A 160 7.37 -3.22 5.88
C THR A 160 8.87 -3.54 5.96
N HIS A 161 9.43 -4.24 4.97
CA HIS A 161 10.86 -4.53 4.95
C HIS A 161 11.70 -3.26 4.80
N THR A 162 11.26 -2.32 3.96
CA THR A 162 11.91 -1.02 3.80
C THR A 162 11.80 -0.19 5.08
N ILE A 163 10.64 -0.22 5.76
CA ILE A 163 10.48 0.39 7.08
C ILE A 163 11.54 -0.15 8.03
N MET A 164 11.60 -1.47 8.24
CA MET A 164 12.58 -2.10 9.15
C MET A 164 14.03 -1.75 8.81
N ALA A 165 14.37 -1.74 7.52
CA ALA A 165 15.72 -1.38 7.07
C ALA A 165 16.06 0.08 7.42
N LEU A 166 15.14 1.01 7.19
CA LEU A 166 15.31 2.43 7.54
C LEU A 166 15.31 2.65 9.05
N SER A 167 14.44 1.95 9.80
CA SER A 167 14.43 2.00 11.26
C SER A 167 15.77 1.57 11.84
N TYR A 168 16.31 0.42 11.38
CA TYR A 168 17.60 -0.08 11.84
C TYR A 168 18.71 0.91 11.54
N ARG A 169 18.79 1.41 10.29
CA ARG A 169 19.80 2.39 9.87
C ARG A 169 19.74 3.68 10.69
N ALA A 170 18.55 4.21 10.95
CA ALA A 170 18.36 5.43 11.72
C ALA A 170 18.76 5.24 13.19
N CYS A 171 18.33 4.13 13.80
CA CYS A 171 18.66 3.82 15.20
C CYS A 171 20.15 3.54 15.39
N ASP A 172 20.80 2.83 14.47
CA ASP A 172 22.24 2.56 14.52
C ASP A 172 23.05 3.85 14.40
N HIS A 173 22.69 4.72 13.45
CA HIS A 173 23.30 6.04 13.34
C HIS A 173 23.09 6.89 14.59
N LEU A 174 21.86 6.95 15.11
CA LEU A 174 21.54 7.69 16.33
C LEU A 174 22.35 7.19 17.53
N ALA A 175 22.49 5.88 17.70
CA ALA A 175 23.28 5.28 18.77
C ALA A 175 24.76 5.69 18.68
N GLU A 176 25.32 5.76 17.47
CA GLU A 176 26.69 6.23 17.27
C GLU A 176 26.83 7.73 17.56
N GLU A 177 25.90 8.58 17.09
CA GLU A 177 25.89 10.01 17.42
C GLU A 177 25.81 10.25 18.94
N PHE A 178 25.05 9.43 19.67
CA PHE A 178 25.02 9.47 21.15
C PHE A 178 26.38 9.09 21.77
N ARG A 179 27.08 8.07 21.25
CA ARG A 179 28.42 7.71 21.75
C ARG A 179 29.45 8.81 21.51
N LEU A 180 29.33 9.51 20.38
CA LEU A 180 30.20 10.61 19.99
C LEU A 180 29.86 11.93 20.70
N GLY A 181 28.70 12.04 21.36
CA GLY A 181 28.25 13.25 22.04
C GLY A 181 27.65 14.30 21.09
N ASN A 182 27.16 13.88 19.92
CA ASN A 182 26.57 14.74 18.88
C ASN A 182 25.03 14.81 18.94
N ALA A 183 24.41 14.04 19.83
CA ALA A 183 22.96 13.91 19.97
C ALA A 183 22.36 14.88 21.00
#